data_AF-A0A265Q8Q1-F1
#
_entry.id   AF-A0A265Q8Q1-F1
#
_cell.length_a   1.000
_cell.length_b   1.000
_cell.length_c   1.000
_cell.angle_alpha   90.00
_cell.angle_beta   90.00
_cell.angle_gamma   90.00
#
_symmetry.space_group_name_H-M   'P 1'
#
loop_
_entity.id
_entity.type
_entity.pdbx_description
1 polymer ?
#
loop_
_entity_poly.entity_id
_entity_poly.type
_entity_poly.pdbx_seq_one_letter_code
_entity_poly.pdbx_strand_id
1 'polypeptide(L)'
;MNTIDTMSYDVLLKDAELKFDTNEITVKAGETLNINGQLVIGDSVEQDIFVEGFIRFESLADGVPSIGLPFMGFYGIWDELKIVDEPTYKEGSVFKETSLFTAKPGTYGMKTYPLGGKNMNPEYFSINPEDKNANYNVLPQFSLLRNAKNIKIDVSNESGEILKIIEDRENMRKEVVLEQQIPAKVNFDWLWEGTVYDKALGEQKILEEGQYFINIRTSIDFENAKEQVNTFPIKIDKTSPIVKSSMFITDSNECIIEMEVTDKGVVDSGIENFLFLIDGKRYEDENGNFIFNLNKDENGKYKMKISLSETNRKPFNIIDIGVTDYADNMGLGKAIIVYAPSSNIKISTDKTQYNKGENIVVKYNFSNGSDEAKIDHYNVYIESLDKTIDNGKNLSYTIKEFLKEGINKIFIEAVDITGKVIDANGIEVMVLKGMDLEGELVIENLTNITSLKNGENVLAEVKAANKYKESKDITLMIGLYDEANRLVNFAAVEKSIESGKESLLGTSIKIPEKGEYKLKIFIWDNFNNMESLVEIFEI
;
A
#
# COMPACT_ATOMS: atom_id res chain seq x y z
N MET A 1 -31.70 7.35 11.15
CA MET A 1 -32.77 8.28 11.60
C MET A 1 -32.11 9.39 12.39
N ASN A 2 -31.73 10.48 11.73
CA ASN A 2 -31.40 11.70 12.44
C ASN A 2 -32.72 12.32 12.88
N THR A 3 -32.85 12.52 14.19
CA THR A 3 -33.94 13.25 14.82
C THR A 3 -34.04 14.65 14.19
N ILE A 4 -35.20 14.95 13.61
CA ILE A 4 -35.63 16.31 13.28
C ILE A 4 -35.90 16.97 14.64
N ASP A 5 -34.89 17.53 15.28
CA ASP A 5 -35.05 18.21 16.59
C ASP A 5 -34.40 19.60 16.65
N THR A 6 -34.00 20.16 15.51
CA THR A 6 -33.65 21.57 15.42
C THR A 6 -34.35 22.19 14.22
N MET A 7 -35.56 22.74 14.46
CA MET A 7 -36.06 23.77 13.56
C MET A 7 -35.06 24.94 13.58
N SER A 8 -34.68 25.45 12.41
CA SER A 8 -33.94 26.70 12.32
C SER A 8 -34.71 27.79 13.07
N TYR A 9 -34.02 28.51 13.95
CA TYR A 9 -34.60 29.60 14.73
C TYR A 9 -33.65 30.80 14.71
N ASP A 10 -34.22 31.98 14.83
CA ASP A 10 -33.45 33.21 14.81
C ASP A 10 -32.73 33.40 16.15
N VAL A 11 -31.44 33.72 16.08
CA VAL A 11 -30.61 34.00 17.25
C VAL A 11 -30.30 35.48 17.29
N LEU A 12 -30.60 36.13 18.42
CA LEU A 12 -30.22 37.52 18.63
C LEU A 12 -28.69 37.65 18.66
N LEU A 13 -28.14 38.40 17.72
CA LEU A 13 -26.72 38.77 17.70
C LEU A 13 -26.45 39.78 18.82
N LYS A 14 -25.68 39.37 19.84
CA LYS A 14 -25.37 40.23 21.00
C LYS A 14 -24.32 41.30 20.70
N ASP A 15 -23.51 41.07 19.68
CA ASP A 15 -22.41 41.94 19.25
C ASP A 15 -22.69 42.48 17.83
N ALA A 16 -23.92 42.98 17.64
CA ALA A 16 -24.33 43.66 16.43
C ALA A 16 -25.25 44.82 16.79
N GLU A 17 -25.09 45.95 16.10
CA GLU A 17 -25.87 47.16 16.34
C GLU A 17 -26.17 47.86 15.01
N LEU A 18 -27.44 48.18 14.79
CA LEU A 18 -27.86 49.03 13.67
C LEU A 18 -27.91 50.49 14.12
N LYS A 19 -27.06 51.33 13.54
CA LYS A 19 -26.94 52.75 13.86
C LYS A 19 -27.56 53.60 12.77
N PHE A 20 -28.24 54.67 13.17
CA PHE A 20 -28.74 55.71 12.28
C PHE A 20 -28.13 57.06 12.67
N ASP A 21 -28.01 57.96 11.70
CA ASP A 21 -27.52 59.33 11.94
C ASP A 21 -28.47 60.14 12.85
N THR A 22 -29.76 59.78 12.86
CA THR A 22 -30.81 60.41 13.67
C THR A 22 -31.85 59.38 14.12
N ASN A 23 -32.42 59.60 15.31
CA ASN A 23 -33.49 58.77 15.87
C ASN A 23 -34.90 59.31 15.55
N GLU A 24 -34.98 60.50 14.94
CA GLU A 24 -36.23 61.13 14.53
C GLU A 24 -36.07 61.77 13.16
N ILE A 25 -37.11 61.66 12.34
CA ILE A 25 -37.15 62.20 10.98
C ILE A 25 -38.49 62.90 10.73
N THR A 26 -38.50 63.87 9.82
CA THR A 26 -39.73 64.47 9.30
C THR A 26 -39.73 64.39 7.79
N VAL A 27 -40.75 63.74 7.22
CA VAL A 27 -40.96 63.66 5.77
C VAL A 27 -42.14 64.57 5.42
N LYS A 28 -41.89 65.63 4.65
CA LYS A 28 -42.97 66.53 4.23
C LYS A 28 -43.83 65.87 3.16
N ALA A 29 -45.07 66.33 3.05
CA ALA A 29 -46.00 65.86 2.02
C ALA A 29 -45.40 66.06 0.63
N GLY A 30 -45.34 64.97 -0.15
CA GLY A 30 -44.78 64.96 -1.51
C GLY A 30 -43.25 64.96 -1.59
N GLU A 31 -42.53 64.96 -0.47
CA GLU A 31 -41.06 64.91 -0.44
C GLU A 31 -40.56 63.48 -0.16
N THR A 32 -39.31 63.21 -0.57
CA THR A 32 -38.58 61.98 -0.27
C THR A 32 -37.39 62.32 0.62
N LEU A 33 -37.16 61.51 1.65
CA LEU A 33 -36.02 61.62 2.55
C LEU A 33 -35.14 60.37 2.43
N ASN A 34 -33.84 60.57 2.24
CA ASN A 34 -32.85 59.50 2.30
C ASN A 34 -32.35 59.35 3.74
N ILE A 35 -32.29 58.12 4.22
CA ILE A 35 -31.82 57.76 5.57
C ILE A 35 -30.67 56.79 5.40
N ASN A 36 -29.54 57.07 6.05
CA ASN A 36 -28.42 56.15 6.10
C ASN A 36 -28.46 55.39 7.43
N GLY A 37 -28.32 54.06 7.32
CA GLY A 37 -28.14 53.17 8.45
C GLY A 37 -26.85 52.39 8.27
N GLN A 38 -26.11 52.17 9.36
CA GLN A 38 -24.92 51.33 9.39
C GLN A 38 -25.14 50.16 10.33
N LEU A 39 -25.14 48.94 9.79
CA LEU A 39 -25.09 47.73 10.59
C LEU A 39 -23.63 47.45 10.95
N VAL A 40 -23.31 47.56 12.24
CA VAL A 40 -21.99 47.22 12.79
C VAL A 40 -22.09 45.81 13.36
N ILE A 41 -21.25 44.91 12.85
CA ILE A 41 -21.14 43.53 13.31
C ILE A 41 -19.77 43.42 13.98
N GLY A 42 -19.74 43.02 15.25
CA GLY A 42 -18.51 42.87 16.01
C GLY A 42 -17.78 41.56 15.70
N ASP A 43 -16.50 41.52 16.07
CA ASP A 43 -15.58 40.43 15.73
C ASP A 43 -15.95 39.08 16.38
N SER A 44 -16.84 39.08 17.38
CA SER A 44 -17.30 37.85 18.04
C SER A 44 -18.41 37.12 17.29
N VAL A 45 -18.99 37.75 16.25
CA VAL A 45 -20.03 37.14 15.42
C VAL A 45 -19.39 36.21 14.40
N GLU A 46 -19.84 34.95 14.38
CA GLU A 46 -19.40 33.98 13.39
C GLU A 46 -19.79 34.42 11.97
N GLN A 47 -18.90 34.17 11.01
CA GLN A 47 -19.17 34.42 9.59
C GLN A 47 -20.04 33.31 8.99
N ASP A 48 -20.41 33.50 7.73
CA ASP A 48 -21.22 32.59 6.92
C ASP A 48 -22.66 32.42 7.38
N ILE A 49 -23.22 33.48 7.96
CA ILE A 49 -24.61 33.55 8.44
C ILE A 49 -25.42 34.61 7.70
N PHE A 50 -26.73 34.40 7.64
CA PHE A 50 -27.65 35.48 7.33
C PHE A 50 -27.79 36.40 8.55
N VAL A 51 -27.70 37.70 8.32
CA VAL A 51 -27.99 38.74 9.30
C VAL A 51 -29.18 39.52 8.82
N GLU A 52 -30.26 39.44 9.59
CA GLU A 52 -31.56 39.99 9.21
C GLU A 52 -32.22 40.72 10.37
N GLY A 53 -33.26 41.48 10.06
CA GLY A 53 -34.04 42.20 11.04
C GLY A 53 -35.06 43.14 10.42
N PHE A 54 -35.63 44.00 11.26
CA PHE A 54 -36.62 44.99 10.86
C PHE A 54 -36.22 46.37 11.35
N ILE A 55 -36.19 47.34 10.44
CA ILE A 55 -36.14 48.77 10.78
C ILE A 55 -37.58 49.22 11.02
N ARG A 56 -37.89 49.70 12.23
CA ARG A 56 -39.23 50.19 12.58
C ARG A 56 -39.22 51.71 12.67
N PHE A 57 -40.14 52.35 11.95
CA PHE A 57 -40.43 53.77 12.07
C PHE A 57 -41.75 53.93 12.81
N GLU A 58 -41.67 54.42 14.04
CA GLU A 58 -42.83 54.65 14.87
C GLU A 58 -43.37 56.07 14.62
N SER A 59 -44.66 56.17 14.29
CA SER A 59 -45.28 57.47 14.08
C SER A 59 -45.39 58.23 15.40
N LEU A 60 -44.87 59.47 15.40
CA LEU A 60 -45.09 60.43 16.48
C LEU A 60 -46.36 61.29 16.26
N ALA A 61 -47.01 61.16 15.10
CA ALA A 61 -48.18 61.95 14.70
C ALA A 61 -49.46 61.10 14.69
N ASP A 62 -50.54 61.68 15.23
CA ASP A 62 -51.87 61.03 15.24
C ASP A 62 -52.39 60.79 13.81
N GLY A 63 -52.89 59.58 13.57
CA GLY A 63 -53.47 59.18 12.29
C GLY A 63 -52.44 58.84 11.19
N VAL A 64 -51.14 58.88 11.49
CA VAL A 64 -50.08 58.40 10.59
C VAL A 64 -49.65 56.99 11.03
N PRO A 65 -49.62 55.99 10.12
CA PRO A 65 -49.24 54.63 10.48
C PRO A 65 -47.73 54.48 10.68
N SER A 66 -47.34 53.63 11.65
CA SER A 66 -45.96 53.14 11.76
C SER A 66 -45.65 52.17 10.62
N ILE A 67 -44.42 52.18 10.13
CA ILE A 67 -43.95 51.31 9.04
C ILE A 67 -42.75 50.47 9.46
N GLY A 68 -42.61 49.30 8.85
CA GLY A 68 -41.49 48.39 9.08
C GLY A 68 -40.85 47.99 7.76
N LEU A 69 -39.52 48.03 7.72
CA LEU A 69 -38.72 47.61 6.57
C LEU A 69 -37.85 46.41 6.98
N PRO A 70 -38.08 45.21 6.43
CA PRO A 70 -37.16 44.10 6.62
C PRO A 70 -35.83 44.37 5.92
N PHE A 71 -34.74 43.90 6.51
CA PHE A 71 -33.44 43.81 5.87
C PHE A 71 -32.88 42.41 6.08
N MET A 72 -32.08 41.95 5.12
CA MET A 72 -31.31 40.72 5.20
C MET A 72 -30.02 40.90 4.40
N GLY A 73 -28.90 40.49 4.99
CA GLY A 73 -27.60 40.42 4.34
C GLY A 73 -26.90 39.11 4.71
N PHE A 74 -25.87 38.74 3.96
CA PHE A 74 -25.02 37.60 4.28
C PHE A 74 -23.69 38.12 4.84
N TYR A 75 -23.39 37.79 6.10
CA TYR A 75 -22.13 38.19 6.73
C TYR A 75 -21.07 37.14 6.45
N GLY A 76 -20.38 37.28 5.32
CA GLY A 76 -19.37 36.35 4.84
C GLY A 76 -19.09 36.55 3.36
N ILE A 77 -18.40 35.59 2.74
CA ILE A 77 -18.14 35.61 1.29
C ILE A 77 -19.08 34.61 0.63
N TRP A 78 -20.20 35.11 0.12
CA TRP A 78 -21.30 34.28 -0.44
C TRP A 78 -20.85 33.30 -1.53
N ASP A 79 -19.80 33.64 -2.28
CA ASP A 79 -19.25 32.82 -3.35
C ASP A 79 -18.31 31.69 -2.86
N GLU A 80 -17.79 31.78 -1.64
CA GLU A 80 -16.88 30.78 -1.07
C GLU A 80 -17.61 29.60 -0.40
N LEU A 81 -18.91 29.74 -0.14
CA LEU A 81 -19.73 28.62 0.33
C LEU A 81 -19.75 27.47 -0.68
N LYS A 82 -19.55 26.26 -0.17
CA LYS A 82 -19.48 25.02 -0.96
C LYS A 82 -20.71 24.84 -1.85
N ILE A 83 -20.46 24.58 -3.13
CA ILE A 83 -21.50 24.29 -4.12
C ILE A 83 -21.80 22.78 -4.16
N VAL A 84 -20.75 21.97 -4.25
CA VAL A 84 -20.82 20.51 -4.22
C VAL A 84 -20.59 20.04 -2.78
N ASP A 85 -21.38 19.08 -2.33
CA ASP A 85 -21.19 18.43 -1.03
C ASP A 85 -19.84 17.72 -0.97
N GLU A 86 -19.24 17.66 0.22
CA GLU A 86 -17.98 16.94 0.37
C GLU A 86 -18.15 15.45 0.03
N PRO A 87 -17.07 14.78 -0.40
CA PRO A 87 -17.10 13.34 -0.63
C PRO A 87 -17.53 12.57 0.61
N THR A 88 -18.22 11.46 0.42
CA THR A 88 -18.82 10.65 1.50
C THR A 88 -17.81 10.18 2.55
N TYR A 89 -16.56 9.95 2.14
CA TYR A 89 -15.43 9.57 3.01
C TYR A 89 -14.85 10.73 3.84
N LYS A 90 -15.40 11.95 3.74
CA LYS A 90 -15.06 13.08 4.62
C LYS A 90 -16.17 13.36 5.63
N GLU A 91 -15.78 13.73 6.84
CA GLU A 91 -16.72 14.03 7.93
C GLU A 91 -17.74 15.11 7.56
N GLY A 92 -17.28 16.18 6.90
CA GLY A 92 -18.11 17.34 6.51
C GLY A 92 -19.08 17.12 5.34
N SER A 93 -19.27 15.89 4.86
CA SER A 93 -20.30 15.58 3.87
C SER A 93 -21.69 15.57 4.51
N VAL A 94 -22.60 16.37 3.96
CA VAL A 94 -23.97 16.55 4.45
C VAL A 94 -24.87 15.42 4.00
N PHE A 95 -24.80 15.05 2.72
CA PHE A 95 -25.68 14.05 2.12
C PHE A 95 -25.07 12.65 2.10
N LYS A 96 -23.74 12.51 2.21
CA LYS A 96 -23.01 11.23 2.14
C LYS A 96 -23.17 10.49 0.81
N GLU A 97 -23.52 11.20 -0.27
CA GLU A 97 -23.75 10.61 -1.60
C GLU A 97 -22.67 10.95 -2.63
N THR A 98 -21.75 11.88 -2.34
CA THR A 98 -20.72 12.32 -3.30
C THR A 98 -19.53 11.34 -3.34
N SER A 99 -19.28 10.66 -4.46
CA SER A 99 -18.11 9.82 -4.69
C SER A 99 -18.01 9.32 -6.15
N LEU A 100 -17.07 8.40 -6.40
CA LEU A 100 -16.94 7.67 -7.66
C LEU A 100 -17.49 6.24 -7.55
N PHE A 101 -18.15 5.82 -8.61
CA PHE A 101 -18.75 4.49 -8.75
C PHE A 101 -18.31 3.86 -10.07
N THR A 102 -18.34 2.54 -10.17
CA THR A 102 -18.31 1.83 -11.45
C THR A 102 -19.72 1.33 -11.78
N ALA A 103 -20.05 1.20 -13.06
CA ALA A 103 -21.34 0.70 -13.50
C ALA A 103 -21.20 -0.57 -14.35
N LYS A 104 -21.92 -1.63 -13.98
CA LYS A 104 -21.93 -2.91 -14.71
C LYS A 104 -23.37 -3.26 -15.16
N PRO A 105 -23.55 -3.99 -16.28
CA PRO A 105 -24.88 -4.49 -16.67
C PRO A 105 -25.46 -5.42 -15.59
N GLY A 106 -26.71 -5.21 -15.22
CA GLY A 106 -27.49 -6.05 -14.32
C GLY A 106 -28.80 -6.50 -14.96
N THR A 107 -29.61 -7.27 -14.21
CA THR A 107 -30.87 -7.86 -14.69
C THR A 107 -31.88 -6.82 -15.20
N TYR A 108 -31.87 -5.61 -14.63
CA TYR A 108 -32.84 -4.54 -14.93
C TYR A 108 -32.16 -3.22 -15.31
N GLY A 109 -31.09 -3.28 -16.11
CA GLY A 109 -30.33 -2.11 -16.57
C GLY A 109 -28.94 -2.02 -15.94
N MET A 110 -28.37 -0.82 -15.86
CA MET A 110 -27.06 -0.62 -15.24
C MET A 110 -27.18 -0.64 -13.70
N LYS A 111 -26.23 -1.28 -13.04
CA LYS A 111 -26.09 -1.27 -11.59
C LYS A 111 -24.75 -0.62 -11.23
N THR A 112 -24.77 0.27 -10.24
CA THR A 112 -23.58 0.95 -9.74
C THR A 112 -22.98 0.22 -8.54
N TYR A 113 -21.67 0.28 -8.43
CA TYR A 113 -20.88 -0.27 -7.33
C TYR A 113 -19.87 0.80 -6.89
N PRO A 114 -19.68 1.01 -5.57
CA PRO A 114 -18.70 1.96 -5.08
C PRO A 114 -17.28 1.56 -5.54
N LEU A 115 -16.47 2.53 -5.95
CA LEU A 115 -15.02 2.32 -6.08
C LEU A 115 -14.34 2.49 -4.72
N GLY A 116 -13.15 1.93 -4.55
CA GLY A 116 -12.35 2.05 -3.32
C GLY A 116 -12.87 1.20 -2.14
N GLY A 117 -13.58 0.12 -2.45
CA GLY A 117 -14.13 -0.84 -1.49
C GLY A 117 -15.24 -0.27 -0.60
N LYS A 118 -15.54 -0.99 0.48
CA LYS A 118 -16.67 -0.69 1.39
C LYS A 118 -16.66 0.74 1.96
N ASN A 119 -15.47 1.29 2.18
CA ASN A 119 -15.29 2.63 2.77
C ASN A 119 -15.10 3.72 1.72
N MET A 120 -15.11 3.37 0.42
CA MET A 120 -14.91 4.30 -0.68
C MET A 120 -13.61 5.10 -0.52
N ASN A 121 -12.52 4.41 -0.16
CA ASN A 121 -11.24 5.06 0.07
C ASN A 121 -10.68 5.60 -1.27
N PRO A 122 -10.47 6.92 -1.40
CA PRO A 122 -9.97 7.51 -2.65
C PRO A 122 -8.57 7.03 -3.05
N GLU A 123 -7.78 6.51 -2.11
CA GLU A 123 -6.49 5.88 -2.41
C GLU A 123 -6.63 4.67 -3.33
N TYR A 124 -7.77 3.99 -3.30
CA TYR A 124 -8.02 2.75 -4.04
C TYR A 124 -9.01 2.92 -5.20
N PHE A 125 -9.37 4.16 -5.55
CA PHE A 125 -10.18 4.41 -6.75
C PHE A 125 -9.38 4.01 -7.98
N SER A 126 -9.81 2.93 -8.64
CA SER A 126 -9.09 2.31 -9.74
C SER A 126 -10.04 1.61 -10.70
N ILE A 127 -9.66 1.57 -11.98
CA ILE A 127 -10.42 0.93 -13.06
C ILE A 127 -9.46 0.17 -13.99
N ASN A 128 -9.96 -0.91 -14.61
CA ASN A 128 -9.33 -1.57 -15.76
C ASN A 128 -10.23 -1.46 -17.00
N PRO A 129 -10.01 -0.44 -17.87
CA PRO A 129 -10.78 -0.26 -19.10
C PRO A 129 -10.68 -1.41 -20.12
N GLU A 130 -9.63 -2.24 -20.05
CA GLU A 130 -9.37 -3.31 -21.01
C GLU A 130 -10.15 -4.60 -20.70
N ASP A 131 -10.57 -4.82 -19.44
CA ASP A 131 -11.35 -5.99 -19.04
C ASP A 131 -12.78 -5.62 -18.63
N LYS A 132 -13.76 -5.97 -19.47
CA LYS A 132 -15.19 -5.70 -19.21
C LYS A 132 -15.78 -6.47 -18.02
N ASN A 133 -15.07 -7.45 -17.46
CA ASN A 133 -15.48 -8.12 -16.22
C ASN A 133 -14.99 -7.38 -14.98
N ALA A 134 -13.89 -6.64 -15.10
CA ALA A 134 -13.30 -5.82 -14.05
C ALA A 134 -14.10 -4.51 -13.86
N ASN A 135 -13.61 -3.60 -13.02
CA ASN A 135 -14.15 -2.26 -12.88
C ASN A 135 -13.73 -1.43 -14.10
N TYR A 136 -14.39 -1.58 -15.25
CA TYR A 136 -13.90 -1.02 -16.53
C TYR A 136 -14.27 0.45 -16.81
N ASN A 137 -14.97 1.08 -15.89
CA ASN A 137 -15.43 2.45 -16.03
C ASN A 137 -15.62 3.13 -14.69
N VAL A 138 -15.69 4.46 -14.75
CA VAL A 138 -16.01 5.31 -13.61
C VAL A 138 -17.17 6.24 -13.94
N LEU A 139 -18.04 6.44 -12.96
CA LEU A 139 -19.23 7.27 -12.99
C LEU A 139 -19.19 8.19 -11.75
N PRO A 140 -19.04 9.50 -11.93
CA PRO A 140 -19.17 10.43 -10.81
C PRO A 140 -20.64 10.53 -10.35
N GLN A 141 -20.83 10.49 -9.04
CA GLN A 141 -22.09 10.83 -8.37
C GLN A 141 -21.79 11.93 -7.35
N PHE A 142 -22.60 12.98 -7.32
CA PHE A 142 -22.35 14.12 -6.43
C PHE A 142 -23.63 14.84 -6.05
N SER A 143 -23.65 15.43 -4.86
CA SER A 143 -24.76 16.25 -4.39
C SER A 143 -24.43 17.73 -4.47
N LEU A 144 -25.41 18.54 -4.87
CA LEU A 144 -25.30 20.00 -4.86
C LEU A 144 -25.97 20.60 -3.62
N LEU A 145 -25.19 21.31 -2.81
CA LEU A 145 -25.67 22.12 -1.68
C LEU A 145 -26.33 23.43 -2.15
N ARG A 146 -25.90 23.93 -3.31
CA ARG A 146 -26.35 25.20 -3.91
C ARG A 146 -26.62 25.02 -5.40
N ASN A 147 -27.43 25.90 -5.99
CA ASN A 147 -27.60 25.89 -7.44
C ASN A 147 -26.26 26.24 -8.08
N ALA A 148 -25.87 25.50 -9.10
CA ALA A 148 -24.71 25.80 -9.90
C ALA A 148 -25.17 26.46 -11.21
N LYS A 149 -24.63 27.64 -11.51
CA LYS A 149 -24.84 28.32 -12.80
C LYS A 149 -24.11 27.59 -13.91
N ASN A 150 -22.87 27.16 -13.67
CA ASN A 150 -22.07 26.37 -14.59
C ASN A 150 -21.62 25.09 -13.89
N ILE A 151 -21.65 23.97 -14.63
CA ILE A 151 -21.08 22.69 -14.23
C ILE A 151 -20.28 22.14 -15.40
N LYS A 152 -19.06 21.72 -15.11
CA LYS A 152 -18.21 20.99 -16.04
C LYS A 152 -17.61 19.77 -15.34
N ILE A 153 -17.67 18.63 -16.02
CA ILE A 153 -17.02 17.39 -15.58
C ILE A 153 -15.92 17.08 -16.57
N ASP A 154 -14.69 16.97 -16.11
CA ASP A 154 -13.53 16.66 -16.95
C ASP A 154 -12.62 15.60 -16.34
N VAL A 155 -11.81 15.03 -17.21
CA VAL A 155 -10.72 14.11 -16.86
C VAL A 155 -9.40 14.82 -17.09
N SER A 156 -8.53 14.83 -16.09
CA SER A 156 -7.16 15.33 -16.22
C SER A 156 -6.11 14.28 -15.87
N ASN A 157 -4.91 14.42 -16.41
CA ASN A 157 -3.74 13.64 -15.99
C ASN A 157 -3.07 14.22 -14.73
N GLU A 158 -2.00 13.57 -14.27
CA GLU A 158 -1.21 13.99 -13.11
C GLU A 158 -0.57 15.39 -13.25
N SER A 159 -0.32 15.87 -14.47
CA SER A 159 0.19 17.23 -14.70
C SER A 159 -0.89 18.32 -14.62
N GLY A 160 -2.16 17.94 -14.50
CA GLY A 160 -3.31 18.86 -14.54
C GLY A 160 -3.81 19.20 -15.95
N GLU A 161 -3.28 18.55 -16.99
CA GLU A 161 -3.77 18.71 -18.35
C GLU A 161 -5.14 18.02 -18.50
N ILE A 162 -6.13 18.78 -18.99
CA ILE A 162 -7.47 18.25 -19.28
C ILE A 162 -7.40 17.39 -20.55
N LEU A 163 -7.62 16.10 -20.40
CA LEU A 163 -7.62 15.12 -21.48
C LEU A 163 -8.99 15.00 -22.17
N LYS A 164 -10.07 15.16 -21.40
CA LYS A 164 -11.45 14.97 -21.88
C LYS A 164 -12.43 15.80 -21.07
N ILE A 165 -13.39 16.41 -21.76
CA ILE A 165 -14.57 17.01 -21.13
C ILE A 165 -15.71 16.01 -21.31
N ILE A 166 -16.32 15.61 -20.20
CA ILE A 166 -17.44 14.66 -20.14
C ILE A 166 -18.77 15.42 -20.23
N GLU A 167 -18.89 16.51 -19.47
CA GLU A 167 -20.09 17.35 -19.40
C GLU A 167 -19.67 18.82 -19.34
N ASP A 168 -20.46 19.69 -19.97
CA ASP A 168 -20.34 21.14 -19.88
C ASP A 168 -21.74 21.73 -20.05
N ARG A 169 -22.35 22.15 -18.94
CA ARG A 169 -23.76 22.52 -18.85
C ARG A 169 -23.98 23.69 -17.91
N GLU A 170 -24.99 24.49 -18.24
CA GLU A 170 -25.50 25.53 -17.35
C GLU A 170 -26.74 25.12 -16.54
N ASN A 171 -26.96 25.82 -15.43
CA ASN A 171 -28.18 25.85 -14.61
C ASN A 171 -28.56 24.49 -14.02
N MET A 172 -27.75 23.97 -13.09
CA MET A 172 -28.10 22.77 -12.32
C MET A 172 -28.65 23.14 -10.94
N ARG A 173 -29.89 22.71 -10.68
CA ARG A 173 -30.57 22.93 -9.40
C ARG A 173 -29.93 22.07 -8.30
N LYS A 174 -29.79 22.65 -7.10
CA LYS A 174 -29.39 21.97 -5.87
C LYS A 174 -30.29 20.78 -5.53
N GLU A 175 -29.84 19.95 -4.60
CA GLU A 175 -30.67 18.86 -4.09
C GLU A 175 -31.87 19.37 -3.28
N VAL A 176 -33.00 18.70 -3.47
CA VAL A 176 -34.25 18.93 -2.76
C VAL A 176 -34.70 17.59 -2.21
N VAL A 177 -34.22 17.26 -1.02
CA VAL A 177 -34.36 15.93 -0.39
C VAL A 177 -35.81 15.41 -0.39
N LEU A 178 -36.78 16.30 -0.17
CA LEU A 178 -38.22 15.94 -0.15
C LEU A 178 -38.76 15.49 -1.53
N GLU A 179 -38.11 15.88 -2.62
CA GLU A 179 -38.48 15.56 -3.99
C GLU A 179 -37.69 14.36 -4.56
N GLN A 180 -36.75 13.79 -3.80
CA GLN A 180 -35.73 12.87 -4.32
C GLN A 180 -35.66 11.56 -3.54
N GLN A 181 -35.44 10.46 -4.24
CA GLN A 181 -35.14 9.16 -3.61
C GLN A 181 -33.72 9.12 -3.04
N ILE A 182 -32.77 9.69 -3.77
CA ILE A 182 -31.37 9.86 -3.39
C ILE A 182 -31.03 11.33 -3.63
N PRO A 183 -30.51 12.07 -2.63
CA PRO A 183 -30.18 13.48 -2.78
C PRO A 183 -28.83 13.64 -3.50
N ALA A 184 -28.75 13.20 -4.75
CA ALA A 184 -27.55 13.28 -5.57
C ALA A 184 -27.86 13.35 -7.07
N LYS A 185 -26.91 13.87 -7.83
CA LYS A 185 -26.90 13.84 -9.29
C LYS A 185 -26.18 12.57 -9.76
N VAL A 186 -26.85 11.85 -10.65
CA VAL A 186 -26.32 10.69 -11.36
C VAL A 186 -26.81 10.79 -12.81
N ASN A 187 -25.89 10.71 -13.77
CA ASN A 187 -26.21 10.56 -15.18
C ASN A 187 -25.24 9.57 -15.82
N PHE A 188 -25.75 8.50 -16.42
CA PHE A 188 -24.91 7.48 -17.08
C PHE A 188 -24.18 8.01 -18.32
N ASP A 189 -24.58 9.16 -18.88
CA ASP A 189 -23.78 9.85 -19.90
C ASP A 189 -22.43 10.37 -19.35
N TRP A 190 -22.28 10.46 -18.03
CA TRP A 190 -21.02 10.85 -17.38
C TRP A 190 -20.03 9.69 -17.21
N LEU A 191 -20.39 8.50 -17.66
CA LEU A 191 -19.55 7.32 -17.56
C LEU A 191 -18.32 7.47 -18.44
N TRP A 192 -17.15 7.29 -17.83
CA TRP A 192 -15.87 7.31 -18.52
C TRP A 192 -15.21 5.94 -18.48
N GLU A 193 -15.00 5.35 -19.65
CA GLU A 193 -14.36 4.04 -19.83
C GLU A 193 -12.82 4.16 -20.00
N GLY A 194 -12.17 5.11 -19.31
CA GLY A 194 -10.71 5.27 -19.40
C GLY A 194 -10.17 5.67 -20.78
N THR A 195 -11.01 6.22 -21.67
CA THR A 195 -10.68 6.50 -23.06
C THR A 195 -10.66 7.98 -23.42
N VAL A 196 -9.79 8.35 -24.35
CA VAL A 196 -9.68 9.68 -24.96
C VAL A 196 -9.73 9.58 -26.48
N TYR A 197 -10.24 10.61 -27.15
CA TYR A 197 -10.29 10.62 -28.61
C TYR A 197 -8.91 10.96 -29.18
N ASP A 198 -8.33 10.02 -29.92
CA ASP A 198 -7.09 10.24 -30.66
C ASP A 198 -7.41 10.86 -32.03
N LYS A 199 -7.07 12.14 -32.21
CA LYS A 199 -7.33 12.86 -33.46
C LYS A 199 -6.52 12.34 -34.65
N ALA A 200 -5.36 11.74 -34.41
CA ALA A 200 -4.51 11.21 -35.47
C ALA A 200 -5.05 9.88 -36.00
N LEU A 201 -5.60 9.03 -35.11
CA LEU A 201 -6.17 7.74 -35.46
C LEU A 201 -7.67 7.79 -35.79
N GLY A 202 -8.37 8.84 -35.33
CA GLY A 202 -9.81 9.01 -35.54
C GLY A 202 -10.67 8.08 -34.68
N GLU A 203 -10.14 7.57 -33.57
CA GLU A 203 -10.78 6.57 -32.71
C GLU A 203 -10.61 6.87 -31.22
N GLN A 204 -11.37 6.18 -30.37
CA GLN A 204 -11.17 6.23 -28.92
C GLN A 204 -9.99 5.33 -28.55
N LYS A 205 -8.99 5.93 -27.89
CA LYS A 205 -7.81 5.24 -27.37
C LYS A 205 -7.96 5.05 -25.86
N ILE A 206 -7.73 3.83 -25.38
CA ILE A 206 -7.60 3.53 -23.95
C ILE A 206 -6.31 4.18 -23.43
N LEU A 207 -6.40 4.87 -22.30
CA LEU A 207 -5.24 5.47 -21.67
C LEU A 207 -4.32 4.42 -21.02
N GLU A 208 -3.05 4.78 -20.89
CA GLU A 208 -2.06 3.93 -20.21
C GLU A 208 -2.32 3.89 -18.70
N GLU A 209 -1.75 2.87 -18.05
CA GLU A 209 -1.75 2.82 -16.59
C GLU A 209 -1.14 4.09 -15.99
N GLY A 210 -1.75 4.59 -14.92
CA GLY A 210 -1.35 5.86 -14.34
C GLY A 210 -2.40 6.50 -13.45
N GLN A 211 -2.02 7.63 -12.85
CA GLN A 211 -2.89 8.46 -12.04
C GLN A 211 -3.61 9.51 -12.90
N TYR A 212 -4.93 9.54 -12.77
CA TYR A 212 -5.82 10.50 -13.41
C TYR A 212 -6.79 11.10 -12.37
N PHE A 213 -7.59 12.06 -12.81
CA PHE A 213 -8.53 12.75 -11.94
C PHE A 213 -9.84 13.01 -12.64
N ILE A 214 -10.96 12.77 -11.95
CA ILE A 214 -12.28 13.28 -12.32
C ILE A 214 -12.48 14.60 -11.57
N ASN A 215 -12.69 15.68 -12.32
CA ASN A 215 -12.90 17.02 -11.76
C ASN A 215 -14.35 17.43 -11.97
N ILE A 216 -15.02 17.84 -10.90
CA ILE A 216 -16.34 18.48 -10.94
C ILE A 216 -16.13 19.96 -10.67
N ARG A 217 -16.26 20.77 -11.72
CA ARG A 217 -16.07 22.23 -11.68
C ARG A 217 -17.42 22.90 -11.63
N THR A 218 -17.62 23.79 -10.66
CA THR A 218 -18.91 24.48 -10.48
C THR A 218 -18.71 25.95 -10.14
N SER A 219 -19.64 26.79 -10.58
CA SER A 219 -19.72 28.19 -10.15
C SER A 219 -21.18 28.58 -9.92
N ILE A 220 -21.44 29.51 -9.00
CA ILE A 220 -22.80 30.03 -8.75
C ILE A 220 -23.18 31.13 -9.74
N ASP A 221 -24.46 31.52 -9.73
CA ASP A 221 -24.98 32.66 -10.50
C ASP A 221 -24.73 33.97 -9.73
N PHE A 222 -23.46 34.36 -9.64
CA PHE A 222 -23.02 35.57 -8.97
C PHE A 222 -21.93 36.25 -9.81
N GLU A 223 -21.93 37.58 -9.83
CA GLU A 223 -21.00 38.33 -10.66
C GLU A 223 -19.56 38.06 -10.22
N ASN A 224 -18.71 37.67 -11.17
CA ASN A 224 -17.32 37.25 -10.93
C ASN A 224 -17.16 36.07 -9.94
N ALA A 225 -18.18 35.20 -9.83
CA ALA A 225 -18.10 33.98 -9.05
C ALA A 225 -16.86 33.15 -9.42
N LYS A 226 -16.09 32.75 -8.41
CA LYS A 226 -14.93 31.87 -8.54
C LYS A 226 -15.41 30.45 -8.81
N GLU A 227 -14.71 29.78 -9.72
CA GLU A 227 -14.90 28.34 -9.93
C GLU A 227 -14.43 27.57 -8.68
N GLN A 228 -15.26 26.66 -8.19
CA GLN A 228 -14.91 25.64 -7.21
C GLN A 228 -14.67 24.32 -7.94
N VAL A 229 -13.60 23.60 -7.57
CA VAL A 229 -13.24 22.31 -8.18
C VAL A 229 -13.20 21.22 -7.12
N ASN A 230 -14.03 20.20 -7.30
CA ASN A 230 -14.00 18.98 -6.52
C ASN A 230 -13.28 17.90 -7.33
N THR A 231 -12.07 17.57 -6.94
CA THR A 231 -11.18 16.62 -7.64
C THR A 231 -11.18 15.26 -6.96
N PHE A 232 -11.38 14.20 -7.74
CA PHE A 232 -11.38 12.81 -7.28
C PHE A 232 -10.25 12.05 -8.00
N PRO A 233 -9.30 11.45 -7.27
CA PRO A 233 -8.28 10.62 -7.89
C PRO A 233 -8.91 9.36 -8.50
N ILE A 234 -8.38 8.91 -9.63
CA ILE A 234 -8.76 7.65 -10.25
C ILE A 234 -7.52 7.06 -10.93
N LYS A 235 -7.21 5.81 -10.63
CA LYS A 235 -6.13 5.07 -11.27
C LYS A 235 -6.65 4.28 -12.45
N ILE A 236 -5.90 4.22 -13.53
CA ILE A 236 -6.03 3.14 -14.52
C ILE A 236 -4.98 2.10 -14.15
N ASP A 237 -5.43 0.91 -13.78
CA ASP A 237 -4.58 -0.23 -13.45
C ASP A 237 -5.10 -1.45 -14.20
N LYS A 238 -4.26 -2.01 -15.05
CA LYS A 238 -4.57 -3.09 -15.98
C LYS A 238 -3.79 -4.36 -15.62
N THR A 239 -2.99 -4.32 -14.55
CA THR A 239 -2.03 -5.36 -14.21
C THR A 239 -2.57 -6.21 -13.08
N SER A 240 -2.74 -7.50 -13.33
CA SER A 240 -3.20 -8.43 -12.29
C SER A 240 -2.18 -8.61 -11.17
N PRO A 241 -2.63 -8.78 -9.91
CA PRO A 241 -1.77 -9.14 -8.80
C PRO A 241 -1.00 -10.44 -9.05
N ILE A 242 0.21 -10.52 -8.50
CA ILE A 242 0.99 -11.76 -8.46
C ILE A 242 0.79 -12.41 -7.10
N VAL A 243 0.33 -13.65 -7.10
CA VAL A 243 0.06 -14.45 -5.90
C VAL A 243 1.09 -15.56 -5.79
N LYS A 244 1.84 -15.59 -4.70
CA LYS A 244 2.77 -16.67 -4.38
C LYS A 244 2.38 -17.31 -3.06
N SER A 245 2.27 -18.62 -3.06
CA SER A 245 2.08 -19.41 -1.84
C SER A 245 2.90 -20.69 -1.96
N SER A 246 2.80 -21.57 -0.98
CA SER A 246 3.67 -22.74 -0.84
C SER A 246 2.87 -23.96 -0.38
N MET A 247 3.61 -24.95 0.13
CA MET A 247 3.03 -26.14 0.72
C MET A 247 2.98 -26.04 2.24
N PHE A 248 1.92 -26.60 2.82
CA PHE A 248 1.64 -26.59 4.24
C PHE A 248 1.41 -28.01 4.73
N ILE A 249 1.97 -28.35 5.88
CA ILE A 249 1.75 -29.62 6.55
C ILE A 249 0.77 -29.35 7.70
N THR A 250 -0.23 -30.21 7.86
CA THR A 250 -1.12 -30.17 9.01
C THR A 250 -1.46 -31.59 9.47
N ASP A 251 -1.65 -31.76 10.77
CA ASP A 251 -2.22 -32.95 11.40
C ASP A 251 -3.66 -32.71 11.89
N SER A 252 -4.17 -31.49 11.72
CA SER A 252 -5.49 -31.06 12.15
C SER A 252 -6.43 -30.83 10.95
N ASN A 253 -7.73 -30.69 11.22
CA ASN A 253 -8.71 -30.33 10.19
C ASN A 253 -8.58 -28.86 9.74
N GLU A 254 -7.68 -28.10 10.36
CA GLU A 254 -7.46 -26.70 10.05
C GLU A 254 -6.00 -26.47 9.63
N CYS A 255 -5.79 -25.57 8.70
CA CYS A 255 -4.46 -25.18 8.26
C CYS A 255 -4.42 -23.68 7.99
N ILE A 256 -3.42 -22.99 8.52
CA ILE A 256 -3.16 -21.60 8.16
C ILE A 256 -2.22 -21.62 6.95
N ILE A 257 -2.74 -21.19 5.81
CA ILE A 257 -1.93 -20.96 4.62
C ILE A 257 -1.43 -19.52 4.62
N GLU A 258 -0.18 -19.34 4.19
CA GLU A 258 0.45 -18.03 4.01
C GLU A 258 0.66 -17.74 2.53
N MET A 259 0.49 -16.48 2.13
CA MET A 259 0.72 -16.06 0.75
C MET A 259 1.32 -14.66 0.67
N GLU A 260 2.21 -14.48 -0.29
CA GLU A 260 2.76 -13.19 -0.68
C GLU A 260 1.97 -12.72 -1.91
N VAL A 261 1.33 -11.56 -1.78
CA VAL A 261 0.61 -10.94 -2.89
C VAL A 261 1.22 -9.57 -3.15
N THR A 262 1.57 -9.34 -4.41
CA THR A 262 2.11 -8.06 -4.87
C THR A 262 1.29 -7.54 -6.04
N ASP A 263 0.77 -6.33 -5.89
CA ASP A 263 0.38 -5.50 -7.02
C ASP A 263 1.67 -4.97 -7.69
N LYS A 264 1.73 -5.08 -9.01
CA LYS A 264 2.87 -4.66 -9.84
C LYS A 264 2.44 -3.75 -10.99
N GLY A 265 1.23 -3.17 -10.94
CA GLY A 265 0.84 -2.12 -11.85
C GLY A 265 1.81 -0.93 -11.78
N VAL A 266 1.80 -0.10 -12.83
CA VAL A 266 2.52 1.20 -12.83
C VAL A 266 2.07 2.07 -11.65
N VAL A 267 0.84 1.87 -11.21
CA VAL A 267 0.25 2.43 -10.00
C VAL A 267 -0.17 1.31 -9.07
N ASP A 268 0.01 1.49 -7.76
CA ASP A 268 -0.50 0.54 -6.75
C ASP A 268 -1.98 0.84 -6.52
N SER A 269 -2.86 -0.03 -7.04
CA SER A 269 -4.30 0.04 -6.77
C SER A 269 -4.68 -0.69 -5.49
N GLY A 270 -3.78 -1.52 -4.95
CA GLY A 270 -3.93 -2.25 -3.70
C GLY A 270 -4.72 -3.55 -3.86
N ILE A 271 -4.65 -4.43 -2.86
CA ILE A 271 -5.36 -5.73 -2.88
C ILE A 271 -6.72 -5.60 -2.20
N GLU A 272 -7.78 -6.06 -2.85
CA GLU A 272 -9.14 -5.99 -2.32
C GLU A 272 -9.64 -7.35 -1.82
N ASN A 273 -9.82 -8.32 -2.72
CA ASN A 273 -10.57 -9.54 -2.42
C ASN A 273 -9.74 -10.81 -2.59
N PHE A 274 -10.03 -11.81 -1.76
CA PHE A 274 -9.49 -13.16 -1.85
C PHE A 274 -10.64 -14.16 -1.98
N LEU A 275 -10.46 -15.17 -2.81
CA LEU A 275 -11.33 -16.34 -2.90
C LEU A 275 -10.48 -17.60 -2.94
N PHE A 276 -11.05 -18.70 -2.47
CA PHE A 276 -10.35 -19.97 -2.37
C PHE A 276 -11.20 -21.10 -2.95
N LEU A 277 -10.56 -22.03 -3.64
CA LEU A 277 -11.16 -23.31 -4.02
C LEU A 277 -10.34 -24.44 -3.40
N ILE A 278 -11.01 -25.43 -2.83
CA ILE A 278 -10.40 -26.69 -2.37
C ILE A 278 -10.73 -27.78 -3.38
N ASP A 279 -9.72 -28.33 -4.02
CA ASP A 279 -9.83 -29.36 -5.07
C ASP A 279 -10.85 -28.97 -6.16
N GLY A 280 -10.78 -27.71 -6.62
CA GLY A 280 -11.66 -27.15 -7.65
C GLY A 280 -13.09 -26.83 -7.19
N LYS A 281 -13.40 -26.97 -5.89
CA LYS A 281 -14.70 -26.57 -5.32
C LYS A 281 -14.56 -25.29 -4.51
N ARG A 282 -15.49 -24.35 -4.67
CA ARG A 282 -15.54 -23.11 -3.89
C ARG A 282 -15.46 -23.41 -2.39
N TYR A 283 -14.55 -22.74 -1.71
CA TYR A 283 -14.47 -22.73 -0.26
C TYR A 283 -15.46 -21.73 0.31
N GLU A 284 -16.19 -22.17 1.33
CA GLU A 284 -17.07 -21.34 2.15
C GLU A 284 -16.67 -21.55 3.61
N ASP A 285 -16.54 -20.47 4.37
CA ASP A 285 -16.30 -20.55 5.81
C ASP A 285 -17.57 -20.97 6.58
N GLU A 286 -17.45 -21.12 7.90
CA GLU A 286 -18.57 -21.49 8.78
C GLU A 286 -19.74 -20.48 8.77
N ASN A 287 -19.51 -19.26 8.32
CA ASN A 287 -20.50 -18.20 8.21
C ASN A 287 -21.09 -18.09 6.79
N GLY A 288 -20.64 -18.94 5.85
CA GLY A 288 -21.04 -18.92 4.45
C GLY A 288 -20.34 -17.85 3.60
N ASN A 289 -19.26 -17.24 4.11
CA ASN A 289 -18.46 -16.30 3.32
C ASN A 289 -17.56 -17.07 2.34
N PHE A 290 -17.46 -16.57 1.11
CA PHE A 290 -16.60 -17.14 0.06
C PHE A 290 -15.68 -16.09 -0.60
N ILE A 291 -15.88 -14.81 -0.26
CA ILE A 291 -14.99 -13.69 -0.61
C ILE A 291 -14.49 -13.10 0.70
N PHE A 292 -13.18 -12.88 0.78
CA PHE A 292 -12.50 -12.45 2.00
C PHE A 292 -11.69 -11.18 1.75
N ASN A 293 -11.77 -10.21 2.66
CA ASN A 293 -10.84 -9.08 2.70
C ASN A 293 -9.79 -9.38 3.78
N LEU A 294 -8.61 -9.80 3.35
CA LEU A 294 -7.51 -10.17 4.25
C LEU A 294 -6.56 -8.97 4.43
N ASN A 295 -5.95 -8.86 5.62
CA ASN A 295 -4.91 -7.86 5.89
C ASN A 295 -3.53 -8.52 5.87
N LYS A 296 -2.50 -7.73 5.53
CA LYS A 296 -1.10 -8.15 5.67
C LYS A 296 -0.76 -8.29 7.16
N ASP A 297 0.04 -9.29 7.48
CA ASP A 297 0.69 -9.43 8.78
C ASP A 297 1.92 -8.52 8.89
N GLU A 298 2.60 -8.55 10.05
CA GLU A 298 3.80 -7.76 10.33
C GLU A 298 4.96 -8.04 9.36
N ASN A 299 4.95 -9.20 8.68
CA ASN A 299 5.95 -9.59 7.68
C ASN A 299 5.49 -9.29 6.25
N GLY A 300 4.35 -8.61 6.06
CA GLY A 300 3.80 -8.27 4.75
C GLY A 300 3.08 -9.42 4.04
N LYS A 301 2.80 -10.54 4.71
CA LYS A 301 2.12 -11.71 4.15
C LYS A 301 0.64 -11.73 4.48
N TYR A 302 -0.17 -12.31 3.60
CA TYR A 302 -1.57 -12.61 3.88
C TYR A 302 -1.69 -14.02 4.44
N LYS A 303 -2.65 -14.23 5.34
CA LYS A 303 -2.93 -15.54 5.95
C LYS A 303 -4.40 -15.88 5.85
N MET A 304 -4.68 -17.14 5.53
CA MET A 304 -6.04 -17.67 5.53
C MET A 304 -6.08 -18.98 6.32
N LYS A 305 -7.06 -19.09 7.22
CA LYS A 305 -7.35 -20.35 7.91
C LYS A 305 -8.32 -21.17 7.07
N ILE A 306 -7.84 -22.30 6.57
CA ILE A 306 -8.59 -23.22 5.74
C ILE A 306 -9.05 -24.40 6.58
N SER A 307 -10.36 -24.66 6.58
CA SER A 307 -10.96 -25.84 7.19
C SER A 307 -11.14 -26.95 6.17
N LEU A 308 -10.59 -28.13 6.45
CA LEU A 308 -10.65 -29.33 5.63
C LEU A 308 -11.82 -30.23 6.02
N SER A 309 -12.28 -31.05 5.07
CA SER A 309 -13.38 -31.99 5.30
C SER A 309 -13.02 -33.08 6.32
N GLU A 310 -13.89 -33.28 7.31
CA GLU A 310 -13.74 -34.37 8.28
C GLU A 310 -14.11 -35.75 7.72
N THR A 311 -14.97 -35.81 6.71
CA THR A 311 -15.58 -37.05 6.21
C THR A 311 -14.90 -37.61 4.97
N ASN A 312 -14.11 -36.82 4.25
CA ASN A 312 -13.40 -37.24 3.04
C ASN A 312 -11.94 -36.80 3.09
N ARG A 313 -11.23 -37.22 4.14
CA ARG A 313 -9.83 -36.85 4.36
C ARG A 313 -8.94 -37.44 3.27
N LYS A 314 -8.21 -36.56 2.61
CA LYS A 314 -7.20 -36.87 1.60
C LYS A 314 -5.81 -36.61 2.17
N PRO A 315 -4.78 -37.32 1.70
CA PRO A 315 -3.40 -37.04 2.10
C PRO A 315 -2.94 -35.63 1.71
N PHE A 316 -3.57 -35.02 0.70
CA PHE A 316 -3.36 -33.62 0.35
C PHE A 316 -4.62 -33.01 -0.28
N ASN A 317 -4.70 -31.69 -0.27
CA ASN A 317 -5.70 -30.90 -0.96
C ASN A 317 -5.02 -29.77 -1.74
N ILE A 318 -5.51 -29.50 -2.95
CA ILE A 318 -5.06 -28.37 -3.76
C ILE A 318 -5.93 -27.17 -3.41
N ILE A 319 -5.28 -26.04 -3.11
CA ILE A 319 -5.93 -24.77 -2.81
C ILE A 319 -5.63 -23.81 -3.95
N ASP A 320 -6.61 -23.55 -4.81
CA ASP A 320 -6.51 -22.48 -5.80
C ASP A 320 -6.92 -21.17 -5.14
N ILE A 321 -6.09 -20.14 -5.31
CA ILE A 321 -6.22 -18.83 -4.67
C ILE A 321 -6.51 -17.81 -5.78
N GLY A 322 -7.68 -17.18 -5.75
CA GLY A 322 -7.97 -16.02 -6.57
C GLY A 322 -7.83 -14.75 -5.74
N VAL A 323 -7.15 -13.75 -6.28
CA VAL A 323 -6.96 -12.46 -5.61
C VAL A 323 -7.27 -11.34 -6.59
N THR A 324 -8.09 -10.37 -6.18
CA THR A 324 -8.33 -9.16 -6.97
C THR A 324 -7.67 -7.95 -6.34
N ASP A 325 -7.19 -7.04 -7.17
CA ASP A 325 -6.94 -5.66 -6.75
C ASP A 325 -8.24 -4.84 -6.73
N TYR A 326 -8.15 -3.53 -6.48
CA TYR A 326 -9.31 -2.63 -6.49
C TYR A 326 -9.78 -2.22 -7.89
N ALA A 327 -8.95 -2.40 -8.93
CA ALA A 327 -9.36 -2.28 -10.33
C ALA A 327 -10.16 -3.52 -10.78
N ASP A 328 -10.21 -4.55 -9.94
CA ASP A 328 -10.84 -5.86 -10.16
C ASP A 328 -10.05 -6.72 -11.17
N ASN A 329 -8.73 -6.51 -11.28
CA ASN A 329 -7.84 -7.42 -11.99
C ASN A 329 -7.59 -8.66 -11.15
N MET A 330 -7.71 -9.85 -11.74
CA MET A 330 -7.59 -11.10 -11.00
C MET A 330 -6.24 -11.80 -11.20
N GLY A 331 -5.49 -11.89 -10.10
CA GLY A 331 -4.32 -12.76 -9.94
C GLY A 331 -4.71 -14.15 -9.47
N LEU A 332 -3.97 -15.17 -9.93
CA LEU A 332 -4.15 -16.56 -9.51
C LEU A 332 -2.89 -17.08 -8.83
N GLY A 333 -3.08 -17.83 -7.74
CA GLY A 333 -2.04 -18.54 -7.02
C GLY A 333 -2.49 -19.94 -6.64
N LYS A 334 -1.55 -20.72 -6.12
CA LYS A 334 -1.80 -22.08 -5.66
C LYS A 334 -1.06 -22.35 -4.36
N ALA A 335 -1.74 -23.03 -3.44
CA ALA A 335 -1.15 -23.63 -2.26
C ALA A 335 -1.56 -25.10 -2.19
N ILE A 336 -0.80 -25.90 -1.43
CA ILE A 336 -1.14 -27.30 -1.18
C ILE A 336 -1.08 -27.57 0.30
N ILE A 337 -2.12 -28.21 0.81
CA ILE A 337 -2.20 -28.62 2.21
C ILE A 337 -2.06 -30.12 2.26
N VAL A 338 -0.97 -30.60 2.84
CA VAL A 338 -0.68 -32.01 3.11
C VAL A 338 -1.21 -32.36 4.49
N TYR A 339 -2.17 -33.30 4.53
CA TYR A 339 -2.72 -33.85 5.76
C TYR A 339 -1.96 -35.14 6.11
N ALA A 340 -0.86 -34.97 6.85
CA ALA A 340 0.08 -36.05 7.17
C ALA A 340 -0.58 -37.30 7.79
N PRO A 341 -1.60 -37.20 8.67
CA PRO A 341 -2.22 -38.38 9.28
C PRO A 341 -2.99 -39.29 8.32
N SER A 342 -3.36 -38.83 7.12
CA SER A 342 -4.03 -39.67 6.11
C SER A 342 -3.08 -40.18 5.03
N SER A 343 -1.79 -39.86 5.10
CA SER A 343 -0.81 -40.37 4.14
C SER A 343 -0.35 -41.78 4.50
N ASN A 344 -0.21 -42.63 3.49
CA ASN A 344 0.44 -43.93 3.62
C ASN A 344 1.97 -43.83 3.48
N ILE A 345 2.49 -42.70 2.99
CA ILE A 345 3.93 -42.43 2.92
C ILE A 345 4.44 -42.17 4.33
N LYS A 346 5.40 -42.96 4.80
CA LYS A 346 6.17 -42.67 6.01
C LYS A 346 7.45 -41.98 5.61
N ILE A 347 7.59 -40.74 6.02
CA ILE A 347 8.78 -39.91 5.79
C ILE A 347 9.57 -39.76 7.10
N SER A 348 10.89 -39.85 7.01
CA SER A 348 11.79 -39.54 8.11
C SER A 348 13.11 -38.98 7.61
N THR A 349 13.82 -38.33 8.51
CA THR A 349 15.16 -37.81 8.27
C THR A 349 16.13 -38.43 9.26
N ASP A 350 17.43 -38.40 8.96
CA ASP A 350 18.45 -38.94 9.86
C ASP A 350 18.59 -38.12 11.16
N LYS A 351 18.28 -36.82 11.11
CA LYS A 351 18.24 -35.88 12.23
C LYS A 351 17.04 -34.93 12.11
N THR A 352 16.74 -34.23 13.20
CA THR A 352 15.71 -33.16 13.24
C THR A 352 16.30 -31.76 13.14
N GLN A 353 17.60 -31.61 13.41
CA GLN A 353 18.35 -30.35 13.33
C GLN A 353 19.63 -30.54 12.53
N TYR A 354 19.94 -29.57 11.67
CA TYR A 354 21.09 -29.59 10.77
C TYR A 354 21.84 -28.26 10.84
N ASN A 355 23.15 -28.30 10.61
CA ASN A 355 23.93 -27.09 10.40
C ASN A 355 23.75 -26.59 8.95
N LYS A 356 23.93 -25.29 8.73
CA LYS A 356 23.93 -24.73 7.38
C LYS A 356 24.96 -25.45 6.49
N GLY A 357 24.50 -25.94 5.33
CA GLY A 357 25.33 -26.70 4.38
C GLY A 357 25.55 -28.18 4.72
N GLU A 358 24.97 -28.68 5.81
CA GLU A 358 24.98 -30.11 6.13
C GLU A 358 24.03 -30.87 5.19
N ASN A 359 24.45 -32.05 4.71
CA ASN A 359 23.60 -32.92 3.89
C ASN A 359 22.46 -33.50 4.73
N ILE A 360 21.26 -33.54 4.17
CA ILE A 360 20.08 -34.11 4.82
C ILE A 360 19.70 -35.41 4.13
N VAL A 361 19.64 -36.52 4.88
CA VAL A 361 19.23 -37.81 4.32
C VAL A 361 17.75 -38.01 4.64
N VAL A 362 16.93 -37.88 3.60
CA VAL A 362 15.50 -38.15 3.67
C VAL A 362 15.26 -39.60 3.29
N LYS A 363 14.44 -40.30 4.06
CA LYS A 363 13.98 -41.66 3.79
C LYS A 363 12.48 -41.65 3.73
N TYR A 364 11.93 -42.37 2.76
CA TYR A 364 10.50 -42.45 2.58
C TYR A 364 10.12 -43.84 2.08
N ASN A 365 9.01 -44.37 2.58
CA ASN A 365 8.42 -45.59 2.07
C ASN A 365 6.91 -45.48 2.09
N PHE A 366 6.25 -46.27 1.24
CA PHE A 366 4.81 -46.40 1.26
C PHE A 366 4.41 -47.58 2.15
N SER A 367 3.36 -47.41 2.94
CA SER A 367 2.84 -48.50 3.76
C SER A 367 2.26 -49.60 2.87
N ASN A 368 2.77 -50.83 3.00
CA ASN A 368 2.43 -51.94 2.10
C ASN A 368 0.92 -52.09 1.86
N GLY A 369 0.49 -52.10 0.59
CA GLY A 369 -0.92 -52.16 0.21
C GLY A 369 -1.18 -52.19 -1.30
N SER A 370 -2.44 -52.27 -1.71
CA SER A 370 -2.84 -52.35 -3.13
C SER A 370 -2.47 -51.11 -3.95
N ASP A 371 -2.30 -49.96 -3.29
CA ASP A 371 -1.93 -48.71 -3.95
C ASP A 371 -0.41 -48.56 -4.13
N GLU A 372 0.41 -49.23 -3.32
CA GLU A 372 1.86 -49.25 -3.49
C GLU A 372 2.25 -49.82 -4.87
N ALA A 373 1.55 -50.86 -5.32
CA ALA A 373 1.77 -51.47 -6.62
C ALA A 373 1.43 -50.54 -7.80
N LYS A 374 0.72 -49.43 -7.54
CA LYS A 374 0.37 -48.41 -8.54
C LYS A 374 1.41 -47.31 -8.64
N ILE A 375 2.34 -47.22 -7.68
CA ILE A 375 3.38 -46.20 -7.66
C ILE A 375 4.38 -46.47 -8.78
N ASP A 376 4.47 -45.52 -9.70
CA ASP A 376 5.53 -45.50 -10.71
C ASP A 376 6.78 -44.83 -10.17
N HIS A 377 6.67 -43.67 -9.51
CA HIS A 377 7.82 -42.99 -8.91
C HIS A 377 7.40 -42.06 -7.77
N TYR A 378 8.40 -41.57 -7.04
CA TYR A 378 8.26 -40.50 -6.07
C TYR A 378 8.89 -39.23 -6.59
N ASN A 379 8.27 -38.10 -6.27
CA ASN A 379 8.85 -36.78 -6.42
C ASN A 379 9.23 -36.24 -5.04
N VAL A 380 10.43 -35.66 -4.93
CA VAL A 380 10.90 -34.98 -3.72
C VAL A 380 10.93 -33.47 -3.98
N TYR A 381 10.42 -32.70 -3.03
CA TYR A 381 10.31 -31.25 -3.10
C TYR A 381 10.86 -30.58 -1.83
N ILE A 382 11.31 -29.34 -1.98
CA ILE A 382 11.73 -28.45 -0.88
C ILE A 382 10.92 -27.16 -1.00
N GLU A 383 10.19 -26.79 0.06
CA GLU A 383 9.33 -25.60 0.19
C GLU A 383 8.15 -25.49 -0.80
N SER A 384 8.34 -25.86 -2.06
CA SER A 384 7.39 -25.68 -3.17
C SER A 384 7.34 -26.91 -4.09
N LEU A 385 6.17 -27.14 -4.71
CA LEU A 385 5.99 -28.13 -5.78
C LEU A 385 6.53 -27.69 -7.15
N ASP A 386 6.95 -26.43 -7.31
CA ASP A 386 7.34 -25.90 -8.63
C ASP A 386 8.58 -26.59 -9.20
N LYS A 387 9.43 -27.13 -8.33
CA LYS A 387 10.69 -27.78 -8.71
C LYS A 387 10.90 -29.07 -7.93
N THR A 388 10.82 -30.17 -8.65
CA THR A 388 11.25 -31.48 -8.16
C THR A 388 12.77 -31.53 -8.07
N ILE A 389 13.31 -31.93 -6.91
CA ILE A 389 14.76 -32.08 -6.67
C ILE A 389 15.24 -33.53 -6.83
N ASP A 390 14.32 -34.50 -6.79
CA ASP A 390 14.57 -35.91 -7.12
C ASP A 390 13.29 -36.54 -7.67
N ASN A 391 13.44 -37.37 -8.69
CA ASN A 391 12.35 -38.11 -9.33
C ASN A 391 12.83 -39.53 -9.59
N GLY A 392 12.17 -40.51 -8.98
CA GLY A 392 12.47 -41.91 -9.24
C GLY A 392 11.86 -42.88 -8.24
N LYS A 393 12.34 -44.13 -8.30
CA LYS A 393 11.88 -45.24 -7.43
C LYS A 393 12.71 -45.42 -6.16
N ASN A 394 13.67 -44.52 -5.92
CA ASN A 394 14.49 -44.58 -4.72
C ASN A 394 13.59 -44.36 -3.49
N LEU A 395 13.97 -44.96 -2.37
CA LEU A 395 13.27 -44.80 -1.07
C LEU A 395 14.07 -43.91 -0.11
N SER A 396 15.08 -43.24 -0.64
CA SER A 396 15.91 -42.30 0.08
C SER A 396 16.57 -41.32 -0.90
N TYR A 397 16.68 -40.08 -0.47
CA TYR A 397 17.38 -39.02 -1.19
C TYR A 397 18.27 -38.23 -0.23
N THR A 398 19.45 -37.82 -0.70
CA THR A 398 20.35 -36.94 0.06
C THR A 398 20.25 -35.54 -0.52
N ILE A 399 19.62 -34.63 0.22
CA ILE A 399 19.57 -33.22 -0.12
C ILE A 399 20.95 -32.63 0.14
N LYS A 400 21.57 -32.14 -0.95
CA LYS A 400 22.84 -31.41 -0.94
C LYS A 400 22.65 -29.91 -1.24
N GLU A 401 21.42 -29.50 -1.55
CA GLU A 401 21.08 -28.10 -1.80
C GLU A 401 21.16 -27.30 -0.50
N PHE A 402 21.56 -26.04 -0.58
CA PHE A 402 21.59 -25.14 0.57
C PHE A 402 20.15 -24.78 0.99
N LEU A 403 19.70 -25.39 2.08
CA LEU A 403 18.47 -24.98 2.76
C LEU A 403 18.67 -23.66 3.52
N LYS A 404 17.60 -22.89 3.65
CA LYS A 404 17.61 -21.60 4.36
C LYS A 404 17.75 -21.83 5.85
N GLU A 405 18.28 -20.86 6.57
CA GLU A 405 18.26 -20.89 8.04
C GLU A 405 16.81 -20.86 8.55
N GLY A 406 16.53 -21.61 9.60
CA GLY A 406 15.19 -21.79 10.15
C GLY A 406 14.54 -23.11 9.76
N ILE A 407 13.21 -23.16 9.88
CA ILE A 407 12.42 -24.34 9.53
C ILE A 407 12.32 -24.42 8.01
N ASN A 408 12.64 -25.60 7.46
CA ASN A 408 12.42 -25.93 6.06
C ASN A 408 11.50 -27.14 5.96
N LYS A 409 10.70 -27.20 4.89
CA LYS A 409 9.73 -28.26 4.63
C LYS A 409 10.17 -29.11 3.45
N ILE A 410 10.16 -30.41 3.64
CA ILE A 410 10.46 -31.41 2.60
C ILE A 410 9.19 -32.19 2.34
N PHE A 411 8.82 -32.35 1.07
CA PHE A 411 7.62 -33.07 0.66
C PHE A 411 7.95 -34.22 -0.27
N ILE A 412 7.14 -35.27 -0.20
CA ILE A 412 7.21 -36.46 -1.03
C ILE A 412 5.83 -36.67 -1.64
N GLU A 413 5.76 -36.77 -2.96
CA GLU A 413 4.56 -37.21 -3.68
C GLU A 413 4.80 -38.61 -4.25
N ALA A 414 3.81 -39.50 -4.10
CA ALA A 414 3.76 -40.76 -4.81
C ALA A 414 2.90 -40.60 -6.07
N VAL A 415 3.46 -40.95 -7.24
CA VAL A 415 2.86 -40.71 -8.55
C VAL A 415 2.64 -42.03 -9.26
N ASP A 416 1.47 -42.20 -9.88
CA ASP A 416 1.16 -43.38 -10.68
C ASP A 416 1.69 -43.28 -12.13
N ILE A 417 1.57 -44.37 -12.89
CA ILE A 417 2.05 -44.44 -14.29
C ILE A 417 1.39 -43.43 -15.24
N THR A 418 0.25 -42.85 -14.84
CA THR A 418 -0.46 -41.82 -15.62
C THR A 418 0.02 -40.40 -15.29
N GLY A 419 0.90 -40.24 -14.31
CA GLY A 419 1.35 -38.95 -13.80
C GLY A 419 0.43 -38.35 -12.75
N LYS A 420 -0.52 -39.11 -12.20
CA LYS A 420 -1.43 -38.63 -11.16
C LYS A 420 -0.80 -38.83 -9.79
N VAL A 421 -0.82 -37.79 -8.96
CA VAL A 421 -0.46 -37.88 -7.54
C VAL A 421 -1.53 -38.69 -6.80
N ILE A 422 -1.11 -39.78 -6.17
CA ILE A 422 -2.00 -40.69 -5.43
C ILE A 422 -1.84 -40.57 -3.92
N ASP A 423 -0.71 -40.04 -3.43
CA ASP A 423 -0.46 -39.75 -2.02
C ASP A 423 0.63 -38.67 -1.90
N ALA A 424 0.64 -37.93 -0.79
CA ALA A 424 1.68 -36.98 -0.47
C ALA A 424 1.89 -36.89 1.04
N ASN A 425 3.13 -36.71 1.48
CA ASN A 425 3.48 -36.40 2.87
C ASN A 425 4.60 -35.37 2.93
N GLY A 426 4.81 -34.76 4.11
CA GLY A 426 5.89 -33.82 4.33
C GLY A 426 6.45 -33.90 5.74
N ILE A 427 7.67 -33.40 5.90
CA ILE A 427 8.35 -33.27 7.19
C ILE A 427 9.04 -31.91 7.30
N GLU A 428 9.07 -31.38 8.51
CA GLU A 428 9.83 -30.17 8.84
C GLU A 428 11.21 -30.53 9.37
N VAL A 429 12.23 -29.81 8.90
CA VAL A 429 13.60 -29.88 9.39
C VAL A 429 14.08 -28.50 9.79
N MET A 430 14.81 -28.41 10.90
CA MET A 430 15.38 -27.15 11.36
C MET A 430 16.83 -27.05 10.90
N VAL A 431 17.14 -26.02 10.11
CA VAL A 431 18.51 -25.65 9.77
C VAL A 431 18.91 -24.54 10.73
N LEU A 432 19.85 -24.82 11.60
CA LEU A 432 20.35 -23.85 12.55
C LEU A 432 21.02 -22.72 11.77
N LYS A 433 20.78 -21.48 12.23
CA LYS A 433 21.64 -20.35 11.91
C LYS A 433 23.06 -20.81 12.11
N GLY A 434 23.93 -20.57 11.13
CA GLY A 434 25.33 -20.93 11.26
C GLY A 434 25.81 -20.41 12.61
N MET A 435 26.07 -21.32 13.54
CA MET A 435 26.80 -20.95 14.73
C MET A 435 28.14 -20.51 14.18
N ASP A 436 28.48 -19.22 14.33
CA ASP A 436 29.87 -18.81 14.46
C ASP A 436 30.40 -19.61 15.66
N LEU A 437 30.81 -20.85 15.39
CA LEU A 437 31.51 -21.69 16.33
C LEU A 437 32.85 -20.99 16.52
N GLU A 438 32.94 -20.16 17.56
CA GLU A 438 34.08 -19.33 18.00
C GLU A 438 35.38 -19.69 17.26
N GLY A 439 35.49 -19.19 16.04
CA GLY A 439 36.76 -18.91 15.42
C GLY A 439 37.06 -17.46 15.74
N GLU A 440 38.34 -17.13 15.89
CA GLU A 440 38.79 -15.76 15.96
C GLU A 440 39.75 -15.49 14.80
N LEU A 441 39.85 -14.23 14.39
CA LEU A 441 40.99 -13.77 13.61
C LEU A 441 42.11 -13.47 14.60
N VAL A 442 43.12 -14.34 14.66
CA VAL A 442 44.31 -14.07 15.48
C VAL A 442 45.21 -13.13 14.68
N ILE A 443 45.42 -11.92 15.20
CA ILE A 443 46.19 -10.88 14.53
C ILE A 443 47.49 -10.63 15.31
N GLU A 444 48.60 -10.70 14.60
CA GLU A 444 49.93 -10.36 15.10
C GLU A 444 50.44 -9.15 14.32
N ASN A 445 50.66 -8.02 15.00
CA ASN A 445 51.26 -6.83 14.41
C ASN A 445 52.77 -7.03 14.28
N LEU A 446 53.29 -6.96 13.06
CA LEU A 446 54.72 -7.13 12.74
C LEU A 446 55.41 -5.78 12.44
N THR A 447 54.67 -4.67 12.55
CA THR A 447 55.20 -3.33 12.29
C THR A 447 56.18 -2.90 13.37
N ASN A 448 57.46 -2.79 13.01
CA ASN A 448 58.55 -2.45 13.94
C ASN A 448 59.04 -1.01 13.77
N ILE A 449 58.17 -0.03 14.04
CA ILE A 449 58.48 1.40 13.89
C ILE A 449 58.07 2.13 15.16
N THR A 450 58.96 2.97 15.70
CA THR A 450 58.77 3.68 16.98
C THR A 450 58.96 5.19 16.87
N SER A 451 59.38 5.68 15.70
CA SER A 451 59.51 7.11 15.41
C SER A 451 59.51 7.30 13.89
N LEU A 452 59.05 8.47 13.44
CA LEU A 452 58.95 8.81 12.03
C LEU A 452 60.08 9.79 11.62
N LYS A 453 60.61 9.60 10.41
CA LYS A 453 61.54 10.50 9.75
C LYS A 453 60.97 10.98 8.42
N ASN A 454 61.00 12.30 8.23
CA ASN A 454 60.59 12.91 6.99
C ASN A 454 61.38 12.33 5.79
N GLY A 455 60.66 12.02 4.71
CA GLY A 455 61.19 11.43 3.49
C GLY A 455 61.30 9.89 3.50
N GLU A 456 61.11 9.21 4.63
CA GLU A 456 61.20 7.75 4.70
C GLU A 456 59.94 7.04 4.18
N ASN A 457 60.09 5.78 3.76
CA ASN A 457 58.97 4.90 3.46
C ASN A 457 58.71 3.99 4.66
N VAL A 458 57.50 4.07 5.21
CA VAL A 458 57.06 3.29 6.35
C VAL A 458 56.23 2.11 5.84
N LEU A 459 56.58 0.90 6.25
CA LEU A 459 55.86 -0.33 5.96
C LEU A 459 55.10 -0.76 7.22
N ALA A 460 53.77 -0.90 7.10
CA ALA A 460 52.95 -1.59 8.08
C ALA A 460 52.74 -3.02 7.63
N GLU A 461 52.97 -3.98 8.52
CA GLU A 461 52.81 -5.41 8.27
C GLU A 461 52.07 -6.09 9.42
N VAL A 462 51.13 -6.96 9.06
CA VAL A 462 50.38 -7.78 10.02
C VAL A 462 50.26 -9.20 9.50
N LYS A 463 50.29 -10.16 10.42
CA LYS A 463 50.00 -11.56 10.14
C LYS A 463 48.65 -11.89 10.75
N ALA A 464 47.75 -12.43 9.95
CA ALA A 464 46.42 -12.80 10.39
C ALA A 464 46.17 -14.30 10.15
N ALA A 465 45.61 -14.98 11.15
CA ALA A 465 45.22 -16.38 11.08
C ALA A 465 43.70 -16.51 11.22
N ASN A 466 43.05 -17.11 10.23
CA ASN A 466 41.62 -17.36 10.26
C ASN A 466 41.33 -18.69 10.96
N LYS A 467 40.73 -18.64 12.16
CA LYS A 467 40.28 -19.84 12.89
C LYS A 467 38.80 -20.16 12.68
N TYR A 468 38.06 -19.38 11.89
CA TYR A 468 36.68 -19.69 11.49
C TYR A 468 36.63 -20.86 10.51
N LYS A 469 35.46 -21.50 10.39
CA LYS A 469 35.18 -22.56 9.41
C LYS A 469 34.91 -22.03 7.98
N GLU A 470 34.79 -20.72 7.82
CA GLU A 470 34.56 -20.04 6.55
C GLU A 470 35.70 -19.06 6.22
N SER A 471 35.78 -18.60 4.97
CA SER A 471 36.73 -17.55 4.58
C SER A 471 36.32 -16.23 5.24
N LYS A 472 37.31 -15.48 5.72
CA LYS A 472 37.09 -14.15 6.29
C LYS A 472 38.01 -13.15 5.61
N ASP A 473 37.47 -11.96 5.36
CA ASP A 473 38.26 -10.84 4.87
C ASP A 473 38.96 -10.15 6.03
N ILE A 474 40.06 -9.46 5.70
CA ILE A 474 40.76 -8.56 6.61
C ILE A 474 41.38 -7.42 5.82
N THR A 475 41.26 -6.21 6.37
CA THR A 475 41.84 -4.99 5.79
C THR A 475 42.91 -4.44 6.71
N LEU A 476 44.09 -4.15 6.17
CA LEU A 476 45.14 -3.35 6.81
C LEU A 476 45.18 -1.97 6.15
N MET A 477 45.06 -0.91 6.95
CA MET A 477 45.21 0.47 6.49
C MET A 477 46.25 1.22 7.33
N ILE A 478 47.11 1.97 6.64
CA ILE A 478 48.04 2.92 7.23
C ILE A 478 47.60 4.34 6.87
N GLY A 479 47.29 5.15 7.86
CA GLY A 479 46.87 6.54 7.71
C GLY A 479 47.92 7.51 8.26
N LEU A 480 48.30 8.50 7.47
CA LEU A 480 49.22 9.57 7.85
C LEU A 480 48.42 10.83 8.17
N TYR A 481 48.64 11.40 9.35
CA TYR A 481 47.90 12.55 9.87
C TYR A 481 48.85 13.72 10.14
N ASP A 482 48.38 14.94 9.91
CA ASP A 482 49.11 16.17 10.29
C ASP A 482 48.90 16.53 11.78
N GLU A 483 49.56 17.59 12.25
CA GLU A 483 49.43 18.11 13.63
C GLU A 483 47.98 18.44 14.04
N ALA A 484 47.12 18.76 13.07
CA ALA A 484 45.70 19.03 13.29
C ALA A 484 44.83 17.75 13.29
N ASN A 485 45.45 16.56 13.30
CA ASN A 485 44.81 15.26 13.16
C ASN A 485 43.98 15.09 11.88
N ARG A 486 44.33 15.79 10.79
CA ARG A 486 43.69 15.60 9.49
C ARG A 486 44.43 14.53 8.71
N LEU A 487 43.69 13.63 8.07
CA LEU A 487 44.29 12.60 7.20
C LEU A 487 44.92 13.27 5.98
N VAL A 488 46.23 13.12 5.83
CA VAL A 488 47.05 13.68 4.74
C VAL A 488 47.18 12.68 3.61
N ASN A 489 47.41 11.41 3.94
CA ASN A 489 47.57 10.32 2.97
C ASN A 489 47.26 8.98 3.63
N PHE A 490 46.90 7.97 2.84
CA PHE A 490 46.71 6.62 3.35
C PHE A 490 47.08 5.58 2.29
N ALA A 491 47.36 4.36 2.74
CA ALA A 491 47.42 3.19 1.90
C ALA A 491 46.69 2.04 2.60
N ALA A 492 46.03 1.16 1.84
CA ALA A 492 45.30 0.05 2.40
C ALA A 492 45.38 -1.18 1.50
N VAL A 493 45.26 -2.35 2.11
CA VAL A 493 45.21 -3.64 1.42
C VAL A 493 44.18 -4.52 2.12
N GLU A 494 43.30 -5.15 1.33
CA GLU A 494 42.33 -6.14 1.80
C GLU A 494 42.68 -7.51 1.24
N LYS A 495 42.46 -8.55 2.03
CA LYS A 495 42.67 -9.93 1.60
C LYS A 495 41.68 -10.89 2.25
N SER A 496 41.18 -11.84 1.47
CA SER A 496 40.41 -12.98 1.99
C SER A 496 41.34 -14.09 2.45
N ILE A 497 41.12 -14.61 3.65
CA ILE A 497 41.88 -15.71 4.25
C ILE A 497 40.97 -16.92 4.38
N GLU A 498 41.28 -18.01 3.66
CA GLU A 498 40.54 -19.26 3.75
C GLU A 498 40.57 -19.85 5.17
N SER A 499 39.57 -20.67 5.51
CA SER A 499 39.45 -21.34 6.81
C SER A 499 40.73 -22.10 7.19
N GLY A 500 41.22 -21.87 8.42
CA GLY A 500 42.39 -22.53 8.97
C GLY A 500 43.74 -22.08 8.37
N LYS A 501 43.76 -21.06 7.50
CA LYS A 501 44.97 -20.51 6.89
C LYS A 501 45.45 -19.24 7.58
N GLU A 502 46.68 -18.87 7.25
CA GLU A 502 47.32 -17.63 7.68
C GLU A 502 47.74 -16.83 6.45
N SER A 503 47.71 -15.50 6.58
CA SER A 503 48.21 -14.61 5.54
C SER A 503 48.95 -13.43 6.15
N LEU A 504 49.94 -12.96 5.39
CA LEU A 504 50.62 -11.69 5.62
C LEU A 504 49.94 -10.59 4.81
N LEU A 505 49.71 -9.44 5.42
CA LEU A 505 49.26 -8.21 4.78
C LEU A 505 50.31 -7.14 5.05
N GLY A 506 50.70 -6.43 4.00
CA GLY A 506 51.69 -5.37 4.07
C GLY A 506 51.31 -4.22 3.16
N THR A 507 51.39 -2.99 3.66
CA THR A 507 51.19 -1.77 2.87
C THR A 507 52.13 -0.68 3.36
N SER A 508 52.59 0.18 2.44
CA SER A 508 53.60 1.20 2.74
C SER A 508 53.15 2.60 2.36
N ILE A 509 53.56 3.59 3.14
CA ILE A 509 53.34 5.00 2.86
C ILE A 509 54.64 5.79 2.94
N LYS A 510 54.80 6.77 2.05
CA LYS A 510 55.93 7.71 2.09
C LYS A 510 55.61 8.90 2.99
N ILE A 511 56.48 9.18 3.96
CA ILE A 511 56.40 10.38 4.79
C ILE A 511 56.90 11.59 3.99
N PRO A 512 56.17 12.71 3.95
CA PRO A 512 56.61 13.91 3.27
C PRO A 512 57.99 14.41 3.76
N GLU A 513 58.71 15.11 2.89
CA GLU A 513 60.09 15.57 3.14
C GLU A 513 60.18 16.65 4.24
N LYS A 514 59.05 17.27 4.64
CA LYS A 514 58.96 18.31 5.68
C LYS A 514 57.59 18.26 6.37
N GLY A 515 57.55 18.56 7.66
CA GLY A 515 56.34 18.61 8.49
C GLY A 515 56.48 17.74 9.74
N GLU A 516 55.49 17.83 10.64
CA GLU A 516 55.27 16.86 11.71
C GLU A 516 54.05 16.02 11.38
N TYR A 517 54.19 14.70 11.55
CA TYR A 517 53.17 13.74 11.18
C TYR A 517 52.99 12.69 12.26
N LYS A 518 51.80 12.11 12.29
CA LYS A 518 51.46 10.93 13.09
C LYS A 518 50.97 9.83 12.18
N LEU A 519 51.22 8.59 12.57
CA LEU A 519 50.82 7.45 11.77
C LEU A 519 49.88 6.56 12.56
N LYS A 520 48.72 6.23 11.98
CA LYS A 520 47.72 5.34 12.58
C LYS A 520 47.56 4.10 11.71
N ILE A 521 47.64 2.94 12.35
CA ILE A 521 47.46 1.64 11.69
C ILE A 521 46.13 1.07 12.15
N PHE A 522 45.27 0.77 11.18
CA PHE A 522 43.94 0.20 11.37
C PHE A 522 43.92 -1.21 10.81
N ILE A 523 43.25 -2.11 11.53
CA ILE A 523 42.99 -3.47 11.07
C ILE A 523 41.51 -3.74 11.23
N TRP A 524 40.82 -3.95 10.10
CA TRP A 524 39.38 -4.09 10.02
C TRP A 524 38.96 -5.43 9.44
N ASP A 525 37.69 -5.79 9.65
CA ASP A 525 37.05 -6.96 9.03
C ASP A 525 36.99 -6.82 7.49
N ASN A 526 36.54 -5.69 6.96
CA ASN A 526 36.51 -5.38 5.52
C ASN A 526 36.24 -3.88 5.28
N PHE A 527 36.33 -3.43 4.03
CA PHE A 527 36.04 -2.03 3.68
C PHE A 527 34.58 -1.60 3.81
N ASN A 528 33.61 -2.52 3.85
CA ASN A 528 32.18 -2.17 3.92
C ASN A 528 31.75 -1.87 5.36
N ASN A 529 32.15 -2.72 6.31
CA ASN A 529 31.78 -2.61 7.71
C ASN A 529 32.79 -1.77 8.51
N MET A 530 34.08 -1.89 8.19
CA MET A 530 35.19 -1.21 8.86
C MET A 530 35.20 -1.40 10.39
N GLU A 531 34.84 -2.60 10.87
CA GLU A 531 34.84 -2.92 12.29
C GLU A 531 36.27 -3.21 12.77
N SER A 532 36.73 -2.51 13.82
CA SER A 532 38.10 -2.64 14.35
C SER A 532 38.32 -4.00 15.00
N LEU A 533 39.26 -4.77 14.46
CA LEU A 533 39.62 -6.09 14.99
C LEU A 533 40.65 -6.00 16.13
N VAL A 534 41.40 -4.91 16.20
CA VAL A 534 42.35 -4.59 17.29
C VAL A 534 42.31 -3.11 17.63
N GLU A 535 42.95 -2.72 18.73
CA GLU A 535 43.20 -1.30 19.05
C GLU A 535 44.10 -0.65 18.00
N ILE A 536 43.83 0.62 17.69
CA ILE A 536 44.58 1.40 16.71
C ILE A 536 46.00 1.63 17.22
N PHE A 537 47.00 1.29 16.41
CA PHE A 537 48.39 1.61 16.73
C PHE A 537 48.71 3.02 16.23
N GLU A 538 49.12 3.91 17.14
CA GLU A 538 49.56 5.27 16.82
C GLU A 538 51.06 5.41 17.07
N ILE A 539 51.78 5.96 16.09
CA ILE A 539 53.24 6.19 16.10
C ILE A 539 53.54 7.66 15.87
#